data_AF-A0A939HYJ6-F1
#
_entry.id   AF-A0A939HYJ6-F1
#
_cell.length_a   1.000
_cell.length_b   1.000
_cell.length_c   1.000
_cell.angle_alpha   90.00
_cell.angle_beta   90.00
_cell.angle_gamma   90.00
#
_symmetry.space_group_name_H-M   'P 1'
#
loop_
_entity.id
_entity.type
_entity.pdbx_description
1 polymer ?
#
loop_
_entity_poly.entity_id
_entity_poly.type
_entity_poly.pdbx_seq_one_letter_code
_entity_poly.pdbx_strand_id
1 'polypeptide(L)'
;MKAKISIFISTVFISILAASSAFAGESRGGYISHIATVDGAILFGITGSRQSDRPSCAGTGRFAARANSEHYQVIITAFEMGSKVTLGHVKGLGTCNLWHNSEYLRWIEINKQ
;
A
#
# COMPACT_ATOMS: atom_id res chain seq x y z
N MET A 1 -65.20 -3.67 -0.35
CA MET A 1 -64.18 -3.72 -1.43
C MET A 1 -62.85 -3.33 -0.80
N LYS A 2 -61.80 -4.13 -1.01
CA LYS A 2 -60.60 -4.25 -0.14
C LYS A 2 -59.68 -3.02 -0.24
N ALA A 3 -59.29 -2.46 0.92
CA ALA A 3 -58.24 -1.45 1.03
C ALA A 3 -56.88 -2.08 0.66
N LYS A 4 -56.19 -1.50 -0.34
CA LYS A 4 -54.83 -1.89 -0.70
C LYS A 4 -53.84 -1.01 0.07
N ILE A 5 -53.35 -1.56 1.18
CA ILE A 5 -52.18 -1.06 1.90
C ILE A 5 -50.96 -1.28 0.99
N SER A 6 -50.43 -0.20 0.41
CA SER A 6 -49.20 -0.22 -0.37
C SER A 6 -48.04 0.16 0.53
N ILE A 7 -47.52 -0.79 1.31
CA ILE A 7 -46.23 -0.67 2.00
C ILE A 7 -45.16 -1.01 0.96
N PHE A 8 -44.67 0.01 0.26
CA PHE A 8 -43.45 -0.04 -0.55
C PHE A 8 -42.42 0.89 0.11
N ILE A 9 -41.97 0.52 1.32
CA ILE A 9 -40.78 1.11 1.94
C ILE A 9 -39.94 -0.07 2.42
N SER A 10 -39.48 -0.88 1.46
CA SER A 10 -38.45 -1.88 1.69
C SER A 10 -37.24 -1.49 0.84
N THR A 11 -36.08 -1.45 1.48
CA THR A 11 -34.76 -1.51 0.84
C THR A 11 -34.37 -0.34 -0.07
N VAL A 12 -34.51 0.91 0.38
CA VAL A 12 -33.59 1.97 -0.11
C VAL A 12 -32.24 1.77 0.59
N PHE A 13 -31.44 0.89 -0.01
CA PHE A 13 -30.01 1.06 -0.20
C PHE A 13 -29.21 1.58 1.02
N ILE A 14 -29.19 0.75 2.07
CA ILE A 14 -28.04 0.62 2.97
C ILE A 14 -26.90 0.01 2.15
N SER A 15 -26.33 0.78 1.23
CA SER A 15 -25.17 0.40 0.42
C SER A 15 -24.31 1.61 0.13
N ILE A 16 -24.23 2.53 1.10
CA ILE A 16 -23.00 3.28 1.29
C ILE A 16 -22.00 2.24 1.79
N LEU A 17 -21.49 1.45 0.85
CA LEU A 17 -20.31 0.62 1.03
C LEU A 17 -19.27 1.57 1.59
N ALA A 18 -18.99 1.40 2.87
CA ALA A 18 -17.75 1.82 3.46
C ALA A 18 -16.66 1.17 2.61
N ALA A 19 -16.18 1.90 1.60
CA ALA A 19 -14.88 1.67 1.00
C ALA A 19 -13.88 2.00 2.10
N SER A 20 -13.77 1.11 3.08
CA SER A 20 -12.57 1.07 3.89
C SER A 20 -11.46 0.87 2.88
N SER A 21 -10.61 1.89 2.71
CA SER A 21 -9.29 1.71 2.13
C SER A 21 -8.55 0.76 3.06
N ALA A 22 -8.86 -0.54 2.93
CA ALA A 22 -8.16 -1.58 3.63
C ALA A 22 -6.71 -1.44 3.18
N PHE A 23 -5.83 -1.12 4.13
CA PHE A 23 -4.41 -1.18 3.87
C PHE A 23 -4.13 -2.56 3.27
N ALA A 24 -3.54 -2.58 2.08
CA ALA A 24 -3.02 -3.81 1.52
C ALA A 24 -1.49 -3.77 1.58
N GLY A 25 -0.88 -4.88 1.20
CA GLY A 25 0.55 -5.14 1.21
C GLY A 25 1.27 -4.64 2.45
N GLU A 26 1.43 -5.52 3.41
CA GLU A 26 2.28 -5.26 4.55
C GLU A 26 3.66 -5.92 4.36
N SER A 27 4.70 -5.24 4.81
CA SER A 27 6.04 -5.82 4.96
C SER A 27 6.64 -5.37 6.29
N ARG A 28 7.08 -6.32 7.10
CA ARG A 28 7.67 -6.08 8.43
C ARG A 28 9.09 -6.63 8.52
N GLY A 29 10.02 -5.85 9.07
CA GLY A 29 11.43 -6.20 9.16
C GLY A 29 12.18 -6.07 7.84
N GLY A 30 13.44 -6.49 7.84
CA GLY A 30 14.30 -6.45 6.66
C GLY A 30 14.86 -5.07 6.35
N TYR A 31 15.43 -4.90 5.17
CA TYR A 31 16.00 -3.63 4.70
C TYR A 31 15.71 -3.44 3.20
N ILE A 32 15.79 -2.19 2.75
CA ILE A 32 15.62 -1.88 1.32
C ILE A 32 16.89 -2.31 0.60
N SER A 33 16.78 -3.30 -0.28
CA SER A 33 17.91 -3.91 -1.01
C SER A 33 17.96 -3.52 -2.48
N HIS A 34 16.91 -2.87 -2.98
CA HIS A 34 16.79 -2.46 -4.37
C HIS A 34 15.94 -1.20 -4.46
N ILE A 35 16.42 -0.20 -5.21
CA ILE A 35 15.63 0.95 -5.67
C ILE A 35 15.73 1.08 -7.19
N ALA A 36 14.67 1.58 -7.82
CA ALA A 36 14.65 1.98 -9.22
C ALA A 36 13.81 3.25 -9.36
N THR A 37 14.12 4.11 -10.33
CA THR A 37 13.29 5.27 -10.66
C THR A 37 12.69 5.10 -12.05
N VAL A 38 11.42 5.46 -12.21
CA VAL A 38 10.69 5.39 -13.48
C VAL A 38 9.54 6.37 -13.44
N ASP A 39 9.36 7.17 -14.50
CA ASP A 39 8.21 8.06 -14.72
C ASP A 39 7.79 8.89 -13.48
N GLY A 40 8.77 9.44 -12.76
CA GLY A 40 8.52 10.27 -11.57
C GLY A 40 8.11 9.48 -10.31
N ALA A 41 8.36 8.18 -10.28
CA ALA A 41 8.22 7.30 -9.13
C ALA A 41 9.56 6.66 -8.75
N ILE A 42 9.73 6.38 -7.45
CA ILE A 42 10.72 5.42 -6.95
C ILE A 42 10.01 4.11 -6.64
N LEU A 43 10.57 3.01 -7.12
CA LEU A 43 10.17 1.66 -6.77
C LEU A 43 11.23 1.10 -5.85
N PHE A 44 10.81 0.33 -4.84
CA PHE A 44 11.76 -0.31 -3.95
C PHE A 44 11.34 -1.72 -3.54
N GLY A 45 12.34 -2.58 -3.40
CA GLY A 45 12.22 -3.95 -2.93
C GLY A 45 12.83 -4.11 -1.54
N ILE A 46 12.26 -5.04 -0.77
CA ILE A 46 12.68 -5.29 0.61
C ILE A 46 13.19 -6.73 0.71
N THR A 47 14.37 -6.91 1.29
CA THR A 47 14.94 -8.24 1.59
C THR A 47 14.84 -8.53 3.08
N GLY A 48 14.49 -9.77 3.43
CA GLY A 48 14.40 -10.21 4.83
C GLY A 48 13.14 -9.77 5.57
N SER A 49 12.14 -9.21 4.87
CA SER A 49 10.85 -8.88 5.47
C SER A 49 9.87 -10.04 5.46
N ARG A 50 8.98 -10.10 6.45
CA ARG A 50 7.74 -10.88 6.38
C ARG A 50 6.68 -10.08 5.63
N GLN A 51 6.16 -10.63 4.53
CA GLN A 51 5.18 -9.96 3.66
C GLN A 51 3.78 -10.59 3.80
N SER A 52 2.72 -9.77 3.70
CA SER A 52 1.32 -10.24 3.66
C SER A 52 0.42 -9.30 2.85
N ASP A 53 -0.78 -9.79 2.53
CA ASP A 53 -1.91 -8.98 2.02
C ASP A 53 -1.63 -8.20 0.73
N ARG A 54 -0.70 -8.68 -0.11
CA ARG A 54 -0.36 -8.00 -1.36
C ARG A 54 -1.51 -8.01 -2.35
N PRO A 55 -1.83 -6.86 -2.97
CA PRO A 55 -2.77 -6.84 -4.07
C PRO A 55 -2.16 -7.62 -5.25
N SER A 56 -3.00 -8.34 -5.99
CA SER A 56 -2.56 -9.18 -7.12
C SER A 56 -1.78 -8.41 -8.20
N CYS A 57 -2.03 -7.11 -8.33
CA CYS A 57 -1.30 -6.24 -9.25
C CYS A 57 0.17 -6.05 -8.85
N ALA A 58 0.53 -6.17 -7.58
CA ALA A 58 1.90 -5.98 -7.09
C ALA A 58 2.76 -7.23 -7.28
N GLY A 59 2.77 -7.80 -8.49
CA GLY A 59 3.40 -9.08 -8.80
C GLY A 59 4.92 -9.11 -8.60
N THR A 60 5.58 -7.95 -8.49
CA THR A 60 7.02 -7.86 -8.18
C THR A 60 7.33 -7.85 -6.68
N GLY A 61 6.31 -7.77 -5.82
CA GLY A 61 6.49 -7.57 -4.37
C GLY A 61 7.10 -6.21 -3.99
N ARG A 62 7.23 -5.28 -4.94
CA ARG A 62 7.76 -3.93 -4.72
C ARG A 62 6.68 -2.97 -4.25
N PHE A 63 7.12 -1.93 -3.55
CA PHE A 63 6.35 -0.72 -3.34
C PHE A 63 6.80 0.38 -4.30
N ALA A 64 5.94 1.35 -4.56
CA ALA A 64 6.25 2.57 -5.28
C ALA A 64 5.87 3.82 -4.49
N ALA A 65 6.60 4.92 -4.65
CA ALA A 65 6.25 6.24 -4.13
C ALA A 65 6.55 7.32 -5.17
N ARG A 66 5.82 8.44 -5.17
CA ARG A 66 6.07 9.56 -6.09
C ARG A 66 7.37 10.28 -5.73
N ALA A 67 8.03 10.86 -6.72
CA ALA A 67 9.26 11.66 -6.55
C ALA A 67 9.09 12.85 -5.60
N ASN A 68 7.88 13.42 -5.54
CA ASN A 68 7.53 14.54 -4.68
C ASN A 68 6.84 14.13 -3.37
N SER A 69 6.75 12.82 -3.07
CA SER A 69 6.24 12.37 -1.77
C SER A 69 7.28 12.60 -0.68
N GLU A 70 6.81 12.91 0.52
CA GLU A 70 7.56 12.89 1.77
C GLU A 70 8.31 11.58 2.01
N HIS A 71 7.83 10.45 1.45
CA HIS A 71 8.47 9.15 1.59
C HIS A 71 9.73 8.99 0.74
N TYR A 72 9.90 9.80 -0.32
CA TYR A 72 10.97 9.59 -1.30
C TYR A 72 12.37 9.64 -0.67
N GLN A 73 12.65 10.68 0.14
CA GLN A 73 13.93 10.83 0.83
C GLN A 73 14.15 9.77 1.92
N VAL A 74 13.06 9.34 2.56
CA VAL A 74 13.08 8.27 3.58
C VAL A 74 13.51 6.95 2.94
N ILE A 75 12.98 6.62 1.75
CA ILE A 75 13.33 5.42 0.98
C ILE A 75 14.80 5.43 0.57
N ILE A 76 15.30 6.54 0.00
CA ILE A 76 16.70 6.66 -0.40
C ILE A 76 17.62 6.52 0.82
N THR A 77 17.30 7.20 1.92
CA THR A 77 18.09 7.12 3.15
C THR A 77 18.14 5.69 3.68
N ALA A 78 17.01 4.98 3.74
CA ALA A 78 16.98 3.57 4.14
C ALA A 78 17.81 2.65 3.23
N PHE A 79 17.77 2.89 1.92
CA PHE A 79 18.57 2.13 0.96
C PHE A 79 20.07 2.33 1.18
N GLU A 80 20.52 3.57 1.34
CA GLU A 80 21.94 3.90 1.61
C GLU A 80 22.42 3.34 2.96
N MET A 81 21.53 3.26 3.96
CA MET A 81 21.85 2.63 5.24
C MET A 81 21.93 1.10 5.14
N GLY A 82 21.23 0.50 4.17
CA GLY A 82 21.20 -0.94 3.92
C GLY A 82 20.79 -1.73 5.18
N SER A 83 21.53 -2.80 5.48
CA SER A 83 21.24 -3.66 6.63
C SER A 83 21.54 -3.04 7.99
N LYS A 84 22.00 -1.77 8.07
CA LYS A 84 22.23 -1.06 9.35
C LYS A 84 20.94 -0.54 9.98
N VAL A 85 19.83 -0.59 9.25
CA VAL A 85 18.49 -0.30 9.75
C VAL A 85 17.59 -1.52 9.55
N THR A 86 16.46 -1.53 10.24
CA THR A 86 15.38 -2.49 9.99
C THR A 86 14.10 -1.71 9.67
N LEU A 87 13.33 -2.19 8.71
CA LEU A 87 12.02 -1.62 8.42
C LEU A 87 11.03 -2.07 9.49
N GLY A 88 10.32 -1.12 10.10
CA GLY A 88 9.24 -1.42 11.03
C GLY A 88 8.02 -1.91 10.26
N HIS A 89 7.06 -1.04 10.04
CA HIS A 89 5.96 -1.28 9.12
C HIS A 89 6.18 -0.59 7.77
N VAL A 90 6.04 -1.36 6.68
CA VAL A 90 5.82 -0.81 5.33
C VAL A 90 4.43 -1.25 4.88
N LYS A 91 3.56 -0.29 4.58
CA LYS A 91 2.15 -0.55 4.22
C LYS A 91 1.80 0.12 2.90
N GLY A 92 1.04 -0.58 2.08
CA GLY A 92 0.55 -0.07 0.81
C GLY A 92 -0.88 0.48 0.90
N LEU A 93 -1.31 1.09 -0.20
CA LEU A 93 -2.66 1.61 -0.41
C LEU A 93 -3.62 0.58 -1.00
N GLY A 94 -3.16 -0.63 -1.35
CA GLY A 94 -3.95 -1.62 -2.06
C GLY A 94 -4.17 -1.34 -3.53
N THR A 95 -3.41 -0.43 -4.12
CA THR A 95 -3.51 -0.06 -5.54
C THR A 95 -2.14 -0.06 -6.21
N CYS A 96 -2.11 -0.34 -7.52
CA CYS A 96 -0.91 -0.25 -8.35
C CYS A 96 -1.01 0.88 -9.38
N ASN A 97 -1.75 1.95 -9.03
CA ASN A 97 -2.05 3.05 -9.94
C ASN A 97 -0.85 3.96 -10.22
N LEU A 98 0.15 3.96 -9.33
CA LEU A 98 1.40 4.69 -9.56
C LEU A 98 2.29 3.95 -10.55
N TRP A 99 2.41 2.62 -10.40
CA TRP A 99 3.14 1.77 -11.32
C TRP A 99 2.59 0.35 -11.31
N HIS A 100 2.26 -0.17 -12.49
CA HIS A 100 1.35 -1.30 -12.69
C HIS A 100 1.72 -2.61 -11.98
N ASN A 101 2.99 -2.84 -11.67
CA ASN A 101 3.48 -4.07 -11.03
C ASN A 101 4.00 -3.89 -9.59
N SER A 102 3.73 -2.74 -8.97
CA SER A 102 4.17 -2.40 -7.62
C SER A 102 3.07 -1.66 -6.87
N GLU A 103 2.98 -1.88 -5.57
CA GLU A 103 1.93 -1.27 -4.76
C GLU A 103 2.29 0.15 -4.34
N TYR A 104 1.34 1.08 -4.43
CA TYR A 104 1.57 2.45 -3.99
C TYR A 104 1.72 2.50 -2.46
N LEU A 105 2.83 3.05 -1.99
CA LEU A 105 3.19 3.21 -0.59
C LEU A 105 2.25 4.17 0.14
N ARG A 106 1.84 3.77 1.35
CA ARG A 106 1.12 4.62 2.30
C ARG A 106 1.95 5.02 3.52
N TRP A 107 2.79 4.09 3.97
CA TRP A 107 3.53 4.23 5.23
C TRP A 107 4.85 3.50 5.08
N ILE A 108 5.94 4.14 5.50
CA ILE A 108 7.22 3.49 5.75
C ILE A 108 7.79 3.93 7.11
N GLU A 109 8.26 2.97 7.89
CA GLU A 109 8.92 3.17 9.17
C GLU A 109 10.31 2.55 9.14
N ILE A 110 11.30 3.29 9.65
CA ILE A 110 12.69 2.86 9.73
C ILE A 110 13.11 2.88 11.20
N ASN A 111 13.61 1.75 11.68
CA ASN A 111 14.16 1.60 13.02
C ASN A 111 15.68 1.43 12.92
N LYS A 112 16.41 2.07 13.83
CA LYS A 112 17.83 1.76 14.03
C LYS A 112 17.94 0.37 14.63
N GLN A 113 18.92 -0.40 14.16
CA GLN A 113 19.32 -1.63 14.82
C GLN A 113 20.14 -1.32 16.07
#